data_AF-A0A3D0JPC2-F1
#
_entry.id   AF-A0A3D0JPC2-F1
#
_cell.length_a   1.000
_cell.length_b   1.000
_cell.length_c   1.000
_cell.angle_alpha   90.00
_cell.angle_beta   90.00
_cell.angle_gamma   90.00
#
_symmetry.space_group_name_H-M   'P 1'
#
loop_
_entity.id
_entity.type
_entity.pdbx_description
1 polymer ?
#
loop_
_entity_poly.entity_id
_entity_poly.type
_entity_poly.pdbx_seq_one_letter_code
_entity_poly.pdbx_strand_id
1 'polypeptide(L)' 'IAAALDTTAKVVEGWLASPGHCANIMNPAFSELGAAYANDPQSDAGIYWTALFGGQ' A
#
# COMPACT_ATOMS: atom_id res chain seq x y z
N ILE A 1 1.13 1.35 -4.56
CA ILE A 1 1.20 2.58 -3.74
C ILE A 1 -0.23 3.08 -3.47
N ALA A 2 -0.44 3.92 -2.46
CA ALA A 2 -1.70 4.64 -2.25
C ALA A 2 -1.40 6.08 -1.80
N ALA A 3 -2.37 6.98 -1.96
CA ALA A 3 -2.20 8.40 -1.65
C ALA A 3 -3.47 8.95 -1.01
N ALA A 4 -3.35 10.01 -0.21
CA ALA A 4 -4.45 10.74 0.44
C ALA A 4 -5.35 9.92 1.40
N LEU A 5 -4.93 8.72 1.80
CA LEU A 5 -5.64 7.90 2.78
C LEU A 5 -4.98 8.08 4.16
N ASP A 6 -5.78 8.42 5.16
CA ASP A 6 -5.35 8.80 6.51
C ASP A 6 -5.23 7.60 7.48
N THR A 7 -5.71 6.42 7.08
CA THR A 7 -5.63 5.21 7.90
C THR A 7 -5.13 4.01 7.11
N THR A 8 -4.43 3.10 7.80
CA THR A 8 -3.97 1.83 7.23
C THR A 8 -5.13 0.97 6.74
N ALA A 9 -6.28 0.97 7.45
CA ALA A 9 -7.47 0.22 7.04
C ALA A 9 -7.97 0.68 5.66
N LYS A 10 -8.12 1.99 5.45
CA LYS A 10 -8.54 2.53 4.14
C LYS A 10 -7.54 2.19 3.04
N VAL A 11 -6.23 2.20 3.33
CA VAL A 11 -5.19 1.81 2.38
C VAL A 11 -5.32 0.35 1.97
N VAL A 12 -5.45 -0.55 2.94
CA VAL A 12 -5.58 -1.99 2.67
C VAL A 12 -6.90 -2.29 1.95
N GLU A 13 -8.01 -1.71 2.38
CA GLU A 13 -9.30 -1.83 1.69
C GLU A 13 -9.22 -1.35 0.23
N GLY A 14 -8.58 -0.19 0.00
CA GLY A 14 -8.36 0.36 -1.34
C GLY A 14 -7.49 -0.54 -2.22
N TRP A 15 -6.44 -1.15 -1.67
CA TRP A 15 -5.62 -2.11 -2.40
C TRP A 15 -6.36 -3.42 -2.68
N LEU A 16 -7.16 -3.94 -1.74
CA LEU A 16 -7.98 -5.13 -1.96
C LEU A 16 -9.07 -4.92 -3.02
N ALA A 17 -9.64 -3.72 -3.11
CA ALA A 17 -10.62 -3.35 -4.13
C ALA A 17 -10.02 -3.12 -5.52
N SER A 18 -8.69 -2.98 -5.64
CA SER A 18 -8.00 -2.76 -6.90
C SER A 18 -7.39 -4.06 -7.43
N PRO A 19 -7.82 -4.59 -8.60
CA PRO A 19 -7.37 -5.90 -9.08
C PRO A 19 -5.85 -6.09 -9.13
N GLY A 20 -5.10 -5.08 -9.60
CA GLY A 20 -3.64 -5.15 -9.69
C GLY A 20 -2.94 -5.13 -8.32
N HIS A 21 -3.45 -4.36 -7.36
CA HIS A 21 -2.89 -4.32 -6.02
C HIS A 21 -3.27 -5.59 -5.23
N CYS A 22 -4.53 -6.03 -5.35
CA CYS A 22 -5.04 -7.25 -4.73
C CYS A 22 -4.25 -8.48 -5.22
N ALA A 23 -3.93 -8.56 -6.52
CA ALA A 23 -3.09 -9.63 -7.06
C ALA A 23 -1.71 -9.71 -6.38
N ASN A 24 -1.07 -8.58 -6.06
CA ASN A 24 0.20 -8.58 -5.32
C ASN A 24 0.04 -9.02 -3.86
N ILE A 25 -1.01 -8.55 -3.18
CA ILE A 25 -1.31 -8.91 -1.78
C ILE A 25 -1.60 -10.41 -1.65
N MET A 26 -2.37 -10.97 -2.58
CA MET A 26 -2.84 -12.35 -2.53
C MET A 26 -1.87 -13.34 -3.18
N ASN A 27 -0.72 -12.88 -3.68
CA ASN A 27 0.24 -13.74 -4.35
C ASN A 27 0.96 -14.65 -3.33
N PRO A 28 0.75 -15.99 -3.38
CA PRO A 28 1.36 -16.91 -2.42
C PRO A 28 2.89 -17.04 -2.57
N ALA A 29 3.48 -16.50 -3.63
CA ALA A 29 4.93 -16.46 -3.80
C ALA A 29 5.62 -15.47 -2.85
N PHE A 30 4.88 -14.53 -2.27
CA PHE A 30 5.41 -13.59 -1.30
C PHE A 30 5.12 -14.06 0.12
N SER A 31 6.14 -14.07 0.96
CA SER A 31 6.07 -14.41 2.39
C SER A 31 6.47 -13.25 3.29
N GLU A 32 6.99 -12.17 2.72
CA GLU A 32 7.47 -10.99 3.43
C GLU A 32 6.78 -9.73 2.92
N LEU A 33 6.53 -8.80 3.85
CA LEU A 33 5.95 -7.49 3.56
C LEU A 33 6.73 -6.41 4.31
N GLY A 34 7.14 -5.38 3.58
CA GLY A 34 7.62 -4.12 4.13
C GLY A 34 6.69 -2.98 3.72
N ALA A 35 6.29 -2.12 4.66
CA ALA A 35 5.45 -0.97 4.37
C ALA A 35 6.01 0.30 5.02
N ALA A 36 5.80 1.42 4.35
CA ALA A 36 6.18 2.74 4.84
C ALA A 36 5.18 3.79 4.36
N TYR A 37 5.14 4.91 5.07
CA TYR A 37 4.39 6.08 4.65
C TYR A 37 5.20 7.34 4.89
N ALA A 38 4.88 8.36 4.10
CA ALA A 38 5.35 9.73 4.30
C ALA A 38 4.14 10.65 4.41
N ASN A 39 4.19 11.57 5.37
CA ASN A 39 3.25 12.67 5.50
C ASN A 39 4.00 13.97 5.28
N ASP A 40 3.66 14.66 4.20
CA ASP A 40 4.14 15.98 3.85
C ASP A 40 2.94 16.83 3.40
N PRO A 41 2.43 17.74 4.26
CA PRO A 41 1.32 18.62 3.92
C PRO A 41 1.57 19.53 2.72
N GLN A 42 2.82 19.69 2.26
CA GLN A 42 3.18 20.47 1.08
C GLN A 42 3.17 19.66 -0.22
N SER A 43 3.05 18.32 -0.13
CA SER A 43 2.95 17.43 -1.29
C SER A 43 1.53 17.37 -1.86
N ASP A 44 1.39 17.00 -3.14
CA ASP A 44 0.11 17.01 -3.85
C ASP A 44 -1.00 16.19 -3.15
N ALA A 45 -0.64 15.06 -2.52
CA ALA A 45 -1.60 14.17 -1.87
C ALA A 45 -1.55 14.21 -0.32
N GLY A 46 -0.65 14.99 0.27
CA GLY A 46 -0.43 15.08 1.72
C GLY A 46 0.20 13.82 2.34
N ILE A 47 -0.32 12.64 2.02
CA ILE A 47 0.13 11.35 2.55
C ILE A 47 0.33 10.37 1.41
N TYR A 48 1.48 9.69 1.40
CA TYR A 48 1.79 8.60 0.48
C TYR A 48 2.11 7.32 1.24
N TRP A 49 1.61 6.21 0.73
CA TRP A 49 1.83 4.86 1.25
C TRP A 49 2.49 3.97 0.20
N THR A 50 3.44 3.17 0.65
CA THR A 50 4.04 2.11 -0.14
C THR A 50 4.03 0.80 0.63
N ALA A 51 3.91 -0.29 -0.12
CA ALA A 51 4.12 -1.65 0.35
C ALA A 51 4.97 -2.37 -0.70
N LEU A 52 5.95 -3.11 -0.22
CA LEU A 52 6.82 -3.97 -1.00
C LEU A 52 6.66 -5.39 -0.49
N PHE A 53 6.52 -6.32 -1.42
CA PHE A 53 6.36 -7.74 -1.15
C PHE A 53 7.62 -8.49 -1.57
N GLY A 54 8.07 -9.41 -0.74
CA GLY A 54 9.27 -10.23 -0.95
C GLY A 54 8.99 -11.71 -0.75
N GLY A 55 9.82 -12.54 -1.37
CA GLY A 55 9.83 -13.99 -1.24
C GLY A 55 11.24 -14.50 -1.51
N GLN A 56 11.57 -15.69 -0.99
CA GLN A 56 12.85 -16.37 -1.22
C GLN A 56 12.91 -17.08 -2.57
#